data_AF-A0AAD5VKV4-F1
#
_entry.id   AF-A0AAD5VKV4-F1
#
_cell.length_a   1.000
_cell.length_b   1.000
_cell.length_c   1.000
_cell.angle_alpha   90.00
_cell.angle_beta   90.00
_cell.angle_gamma   90.00
#
_symmetry.space_group_name_H-M   'P 1'
#
loop_
_entity.id
_entity.type
_entity.pdbx_description
1 polymer ?
#
loop_
_entity_poly.entity_id
_entity_poly.type
_entity_poly.pdbx_seq_one_letter_code
_entity_poly.pdbx_strand_id
1 'polypeptide(L)'
;MKLQLPIHASSFFSPERRVQWQMVFHSDIFESMRKICPPISDILNLIQCLLTGLVTLAFEERLPDGRYRTTRGLPPASWINENEAALVEIFGQAHFKTLRKACSDTNVAFKLDVFPK
;
A
#
# COMPACT_ATOMS: atom_id res chain seq x y z
N MET A 1 6.49 -3.33 -21.97
CA MET A 1 6.33 -2.01 -21.33
C MET A 1 7.39 -1.88 -20.24
N LYS A 2 8.24 -0.84 -20.24
CA LYS A 2 9.28 -0.63 -19.22
C LYS A 2 8.88 0.56 -18.35
N LEU A 3 8.71 0.34 -17.05
CA LEU A 3 8.56 1.45 -16.10
C LEU A 3 9.93 2.14 -16.01
N GLN A 4 10.05 3.36 -16.51
CA GLN A 4 11.28 4.15 -16.43
C GLN A 4 11.04 5.29 -15.44
N LEU A 5 11.76 5.26 -14.33
CA LEU A 5 11.75 6.37 -13.39
C LEU A 5 12.59 7.52 -14.00
N PRO A 6 12.18 8.79 -13.85
CA PRO A 6 12.92 9.90 -14.42
C PRO A 6 14.31 10.01 -13.77
N ILE A 7 15.36 10.13 -14.61
CA ILE A 7 16.77 10.32 -14.18
C ILE A 7 16.93 11.56 -13.28
N HIS A 8 16.06 12.55 -13.47
CA HIS A 8 15.98 13.75 -12.65
C HIS A 8 14.54 14.02 -12.17
N ALA A 9 13.87 13.01 -11.61
CA ALA A 9 13.00 13.32 -10.47
C ALA A 9 14.00 13.59 -9.36
N SER A 10 14.02 14.78 -8.77
CA SER A 10 14.96 15.05 -7.68
C SER A 10 14.68 14.08 -6.52
N SER A 11 15.42 12.98 -6.60
CA SER A 11 15.53 11.83 -5.73
C SER A 11 14.24 11.42 -4.99
N PHE A 12 13.37 10.71 -5.71
CA PHE A 12 12.17 10.08 -5.12
C PHE A 12 12.51 9.22 -3.89
N PHE A 13 13.70 8.60 -3.86
CA PHE A 13 14.19 7.80 -2.74
C PHE A 13 15.37 8.44 -1.99
N SER A 14 15.61 9.75 -2.12
CA SER A 14 16.66 10.40 -1.33
C SER A 14 16.31 10.41 0.14
N PRO A 15 17.22 9.96 1.01
CA PRO A 15 17.06 10.09 2.46
C PRO A 15 16.85 11.54 2.89
N GLU A 16 17.51 12.49 2.22
CA GLU A 16 17.44 13.93 2.53
C GLU A 16 16.04 14.53 2.32
N ARG A 17 15.21 13.89 1.50
CA ARG A 17 13.83 14.31 1.22
C ARG A 17 12.77 13.58 2.03
N ARG A 18 13.17 12.73 2.99
CA ARG A 18 12.24 11.97 3.84
C ARG A 18 11.14 12.84 4.45
N VAL A 19 11.50 14.03 4.96
CA VAL A 19 10.53 14.95 5.58
C VAL A 19 9.53 15.49 4.54
N GLN A 20 10.00 15.83 3.34
CA GLN A 20 9.15 16.29 2.24
C GLN A 20 8.19 15.19 1.77
N TRP A 21 8.68 13.96 1.67
CA TRP A 21 7.85 12.80 1.37
C TRP A 21 6.82 12.54 2.48
N GLN A 22 7.21 12.61 3.75
CA GLN A 22 6.28 12.51 4.86
C GLN A 22 5.21 13.60 4.80
N MET A 23 5.56 14.84 4.45
CA MET A 23 4.57 15.92 4.27
C MET A 23 3.60 15.61 3.13
N VAL A 24 4.06 15.09 2.00
CA VAL A 24 3.17 14.69 0.89
C VAL A 24 2.27 13.53 1.30
N PHE A 25 2.84 12.44 1.82
CA PHE A 25 2.09 11.23 2.18
C PHE A 25 1.16 11.41 3.38
N HIS A 26 1.45 12.34 4.30
CA HIS A 26 0.56 12.69 5.41
C HIS A 26 -0.36 13.87 5.10
N SER A 27 -0.30 14.46 3.91
CA SER A 27 -1.22 15.54 3.51
C SER A 27 -2.57 14.98 3.05
N ASP A 28 -3.61 15.77 3.27
CA ASP A 28 -4.96 15.52 2.76
C ASP A 28 -5.01 15.39 1.22
N ILE A 29 -4.03 15.99 0.53
CA ILE A 29 -3.87 15.91 -0.92
C ILE A 29 -3.59 14.46 -1.33
N PHE A 30 -2.69 13.76 -0.66
CA PHE A 30 -2.37 12.38 -1.01
C PHE A 30 -3.54 11.43 -0.71
N GLU A 31 -4.23 11.62 0.41
CA GLU A 31 -5.44 10.85 0.72
C GLU A 31 -6.50 11.01 -0.38
N SER A 32 -6.73 12.25 -0.82
CA SER A 32 -7.68 12.56 -1.88
C SER A 32 -7.23 11.98 -3.22
N MET A 33 -5.97 12.21 -3.60
CA MET A 33 -5.38 11.74 -4.86
C MET A 33 -5.40 10.23 -4.99
N ARG A 34 -5.14 9.49 -3.91
CA ARG A 34 -5.24 8.01 -3.91
C ARG A 34 -6.66 7.52 -4.23
N LYS A 35 -7.69 8.28 -3.85
CA LYS A 35 -9.10 7.93 -4.11
C LYS A 35 -9.55 8.33 -5.52
N ILE A 36 -9.07 9.46 -6.05
CA ILE A 36 -9.55 10.02 -7.32
C ILE A 36 -8.66 9.69 -8.54
N CYS A 37 -7.42 9.26 -8.32
CA CYS A 37 -6.46 8.95 -9.38
C CYS A 37 -6.13 7.44 -9.37
N PRO A 38 -6.80 6.63 -10.21
CA PRO A 38 -6.61 5.18 -10.24
C PRO A 38 -5.13 4.75 -10.38
N PRO A 39 -4.30 5.38 -11.23
CA PRO A 39 -2.89 5.00 -11.35
C PRO A 39 -2.10 5.10 -10.04
N ILE A 40 -2.41 6.05 -9.17
CA ILE A 40 -1.75 6.18 -7.86
C ILE A 40 -2.14 5.02 -6.96
N SER A 41 -3.44 4.67 -6.93
CA SER A 41 -3.94 3.51 -6.20
C SER A 41 -3.31 2.20 -6.70
N ASP A 42 -3.25 2.03 -8.02
CA ASP A 42 -2.70 0.84 -8.66
C ASP A 42 -1.21 0.66 -8.36
N ILE A 43 -0.42 1.75 -8.41
CA ILE A 43 1.01 1.71 -8.05
C ILE A 43 1.19 1.27 -6.60
N LEU A 44 0.39 1.78 -5.66
CA LEU A 44 0.49 1.36 -4.26
C LEU A 44 0.14 -0.13 -4.12
N ASN A 45 -0.94 -0.59 -4.74
CA ASN A 45 -1.36 -2.00 -4.67
C ASN A 45 -0.32 -2.94 -5.29
N LEU A 46 0.28 -2.56 -6.43
CA LEU A 46 1.38 -3.28 -7.06
C LEU A 46 2.62 -3.34 -6.16
N ILE A 47 3.01 -2.24 -5.53
CA ILE A 47 4.14 -2.22 -4.60
C ILE A 47 3.85 -3.12 -3.38
N GLN A 48 2.62 -3.14 -2.86
CA GLN A 48 2.24 -4.05 -1.77
C GLN A 48 2.29 -5.53 -2.18
N CYS A 49 2.04 -5.85 -3.45
CA CYS A 49 2.25 -7.21 -3.98
C CYS A 49 3.74 -7.58 -4.03
N LEU A 50 4.59 -6.66 -4.47
CA LEU A 50 6.02 -6.90 -4.70
C LEU A 50 6.86 -6.85 -3.42
N LEU A 51 6.52 -5.94 -2.51
CA LEU A 51 7.26 -5.62 -1.29
C LEU A 51 6.32 -5.64 -0.09
N THR A 52 5.71 -6.81 0.14
CA THR A 52 4.74 -7.03 1.20
C THR A 52 5.27 -6.55 2.56
N GLY A 53 4.47 -5.74 3.26
CA GLY A 53 4.83 -5.20 4.57
C GLY A 53 5.81 -4.03 4.56
N LEU A 54 6.47 -3.73 3.44
CA LEU A 54 7.35 -2.55 3.33
C LEU A 54 6.53 -1.27 3.12
N VAL A 55 5.51 -1.34 2.25
CA VAL A 55 4.57 -0.24 2.04
C VAL A 55 3.24 -0.60 2.67
N THR A 56 2.87 0.14 3.70
CA THR A 56 1.65 -0.10 4.46
C THR A 56 0.74 1.11 4.47
N LEU A 57 -0.56 0.89 4.46
CA LEU A 57 -1.55 1.93 4.74
C LEU A 57 -1.95 1.81 6.20
N ALA A 58 -1.73 2.86 6.99
CA ALA A 58 -2.12 2.91 8.39
C ALA A 58 -3.29 3.89 8.57
N PHE A 59 -4.29 3.47 9.32
CA PHE A 59 -5.36 4.30 9.81
C PHE A 59 -5.19 4.43 11.33
N GLU A 60 -5.12 5.67 11.82
CA GLU A 60 -5.05 5.98 13.24
C GLU A 60 -6.35 6.60 13.73
N GLU A 61 -6.86 6.09 14.84
CA GLU A 61 -8.02 6.64 15.53
C GLU A 61 -7.74 6.80 17.03
N ARG A 62 -8.38 7.79 17.65
CA ARG A 62 -8.30 8.04 19.10
C ARG A 62 -9.65 7.69 19.71
N LEU A 63 -9.66 6.68 20.57
CA LEU A 63 -10.81 6.25 21.35
C LEU A 63 -10.62 6.69 22.82
N PRO A 64 -11.68 6.67 23.66
CA PRO A 64 -11.58 7.13 25.04
C PRO A 64 -10.46 6.45 25.87
N ASP A 65 -10.22 5.18 25.59
CA ASP A 65 -9.32 4.24 26.24
C ASP A 65 -7.89 4.21 25.66
N GLY A 66 -7.65 4.81 24.50
CA GLY A 66 -6.31 4.83 23.90
C GLY A 66 -6.26 5.24 22.44
N ARG A 67 -5.09 5.06 21.82
CA ARG A 67 -4.90 5.23 20.38
C ARG A 67 -4.85 3.87 19.70
N TYR A 68 -5.60 3.72 18.63
CA TYR A 68 -5.66 2.50 17.83
C TYR A 68 -5.07 2.78 16.46
N ARG A 69 -4.21 1.87 15.98
CA ARG A 69 -3.65 1.91 14.63
C ARG A 69 -3.95 0.62 13.90
N THR A 70 -4.78 0.69 12.87
CA THR A 70 -5.02 -0.41 11.94
C THR A 70 -4.10 -0.25 10.73
N THR A 71 -3.23 -1.22 10.50
CA THR A 71 -2.27 -1.22 9.41
C THR A 71 -2.61 -2.31 8.40
N ARG A 72 -2.64 -1.97 7.10
CA ARG A 72 -2.84 -2.90 6.00
C ARG A 72 -1.55 -3.03 5.18
N GLY A 73 -0.98 -4.24 5.14
CA GLY A 73 0.29 -4.53 4.45
C GLY A 73 0.15 -5.20 3.08
N LEU A 74 -1.07 -5.59 2.71
CA LEU A 74 -1.43 -6.24 1.45
C LEU A 74 -2.53 -5.46 0.72
N PRO A 75 -2.65 -5.54 -0.60
CA PRO A 75 -3.68 -4.81 -1.36
C PRO A 75 -5.12 -5.33 -1.10
N PRO A 76 -6.16 -4.57 -1.48
CA PRO A 76 -7.56 -5.01 -1.52
C PRO A 76 -7.76 -6.33 -2.29
N ALA A 77 -8.46 -7.28 -1.67
CA ALA A 77 -8.84 -8.52 -2.35
C ALA A 77 -9.69 -8.26 -3.60
N SER A 78 -10.56 -7.24 -3.57
CA SER A 78 -11.32 -6.79 -4.75
C SER A 78 -10.39 -6.38 -5.89
N TRP A 79 -9.40 -5.53 -5.60
CA TRP A 79 -8.41 -5.08 -6.58
C TRP A 79 -7.58 -6.25 -7.15
N ILE A 80 -7.19 -7.21 -6.30
CA ILE A 80 -6.50 -8.43 -6.75
C ILE A 80 -7.36 -9.24 -7.72
N ASN A 81 -8.65 -9.39 -7.43
CA ASN A 81 -9.58 -10.14 -8.28
C ASN A 81 -9.83 -9.42 -9.61
N GLU A 82 -9.99 -8.10 -9.58
CA GLU A 82 -10.18 -7.26 -10.78
C GLU A 82 -8.96 -7.31 -11.72
N ASN A 83 -7.75 -7.45 -11.16
CA ASN A 83 -6.49 -7.46 -11.90
C ASN A 83 -5.88 -8.87 -12.09
N GLU A 84 -6.67 -9.94 -11.90
CA GLU A 84 -6.19 -11.33 -11.89
C GLU A 84 -5.34 -11.67 -13.12
N ALA A 85 -5.80 -11.35 -14.33
CA ALA A 85 -5.09 -11.70 -15.57
C ALA A 85 -3.66 -11.13 -15.62
N ALA A 86 -3.51 -9.83 -15.32
CA ALA A 86 -2.21 -9.15 -15.32
C ALA A 86 -1.31 -9.65 -14.19
N LEU A 87 -1.87 -9.89 -13.00
CA LEU A 87 -1.11 -10.38 -11.85
C LEU A 87 -0.64 -11.83 -12.05
N VAL A 88 -1.44 -12.68 -12.71
CA VAL A 88 -1.04 -14.04 -13.10
C VAL A 88 0.10 -14.00 -14.12
N GLU A 89 0.09 -13.05 -15.06
CA GLU A 89 1.21 -12.86 -16.00
C GLU A 89 2.51 -12.47 -15.29
N ILE A 90 2.43 -11.58 -14.30
CA ILE A 90 3.61 -11.07 -13.56
C ILE A 90 4.17 -12.11 -12.58
N PHE A 91 3.32 -12.74 -11.77
CA PHE A 91 3.73 -13.59 -10.66
C PHE A 91 3.72 -15.09 -11.00
N GLY A 92 3.00 -15.47 -12.05
CA GLY A 92 2.65 -16.85 -12.33
C GLY A 92 1.48 -17.34 -11.45
N GLN A 93 0.79 -18.39 -11.91
CA GLN A 93 -0.42 -18.91 -11.26
C GLN A 93 -0.21 -19.32 -9.79
N ALA A 94 0.90 -20.00 -9.48
CA ALA A 94 1.15 -20.51 -8.13
C ALA A 94 1.31 -19.37 -7.09
N HIS A 95 2.10 -18.36 -7.42
CA HIS A 95 2.30 -17.20 -6.55
C HIS A 95 1.05 -16.31 -6.49
N PHE A 96 0.35 -16.13 -7.61
CA PHE A 96 -0.92 -15.38 -7.63
C PHE A 96 -1.95 -16.00 -6.67
N LYS A 97 -2.14 -17.33 -6.69
CA LYS A 97 -3.05 -18.01 -5.76
C LYS A 97 -2.68 -17.78 -4.30
N THR A 98 -1.38 -17.80 -4.00
CA THR A 98 -0.87 -17.55 -2.64
C THR A 98 -1.13 -16.11 -2.21
N LEU A 99 -0.82 -15.15 -3.08
CA LEU A 99 -1.09 -13.73 -2.87
C LEU A 99 -2.60 -13.47 -2.66
N ARG A 100 -3.45 -13.99 -3.55
CA ARG A 100 -4.90 -13.85 -3.46
C ARG A 100 -5.46 -14.40 -2.15
N LYS A 101 -4.97 -15.57 -1.71
CA LYS A 101 -5.34 -16.17 -0.44
C LYS A 101 -4.96 -15.25 0.73
N ALA A 102 -3.72 -14.75 0.75
CA ALA A 102 -3.25 -13.86 1.81
C ALA A 102 -4.04 -12.53 1.85
N CYS A 103 -4.34 -11.93 0.69
CA CYS A 103 -5.11 -10.69 0.61
C CYS A 103 -6.58 -10.84 1.06
N SER A 104 -7.10 -12.07 1.05
CA SER A 104 -8.47 -12.39 1.48
C SER A 104 -8.55 -12.74 2.97
N ASP A 105 -7.42 -12.97 3.64
CA ASP A 105 -7.35 -13.30 5.06
C ASP A 105 -7.11 -12.03 5.89
N THR A 106 -8.11 -11.64 6.69
CA THR A 106 -8.05 -10.44 7.53
C THR A 106 -6.88 -10.49 8.52
N ASN A 107 -6.56 -11.66 9.09
CA ASN A 107 -5.50 -11.80 10.08
C ASN A 107 -4.10 -11.64 9.48
N VAL A 108 -3.98 -11.88 8.18
CA VAL A 108 -2.72 -11.74 7.44
C VAL A 108 -2.61 -10.34 6.82
N ALA A 109 -3.71 -9.83 6.26
CA ALA A 109 -3.72 -8.56 5.54
C ALA A 109 -3.69 -7.34 6.46
N PHE A 110 -4.17 -7.47 7.70
CA PHE A 110 -4.28 -6.39 8.67
C PHE A 110 -3.56 -6.67 9.98
N LYS A 111 -3.06 -5.61 10.61
CA LYS A 111 -2.49 -5.60 11.95
C LYS A 111 -3.13 -4.49 12.76
N LEU A 112 -3.57 -4.79 13.97
CA LEU A 112 -4.04 -3.81 14.94
C LEU A 112 -2.98 -3.59 16.00
N ASP A 113 -2.52 -2.35 16.18
CA ASP A 113 -1.68 -1.92 17.29
C ASP A 113 -2.52 -1.05 18.25
N VAL A 114 -2.51 -1.39 19.55
CA VAL A 114 -3.23 -0.66 20.60
C VAL A 114 -2.21 0.02 21.51
N PHE A 115 -2.34 1.34 21.63
CA PHE A 115 -1.49 2.16 22.49
C PHE A 115 -2.35 2.67 23.66
N PRO A 116 -2.32 1.99 24.83
CA PRO A 116 -3.05 2.41 26.01
C PRO A 116 -2.56 3.78 26.50
N LYS A 117 -3.44 4.49 27.21
CA LYS A 117 -3.13 5.80 27.82
C LYS A 117 -2.12 5.71 28.95
#